data_AF-A0A498N4D6-F1
#
_entry.id   AF-A0A498N4D6-F1
#
_cell.length_a   1.000
_cell.length_b   1.000
_cell.length_c   1.000
_cell.angle_alpha   90.00
_cell.angle_beta   90.00
_cell.angle_gamma   90.00
#
_symmetry.space_group_name_H-M   'P 1'
#
loop_
_entity.id
_entity.type
_entity.pdbx_description
1 polymer ?
#
loop_
_entity_poly.entity_id
_entity_poly.type
_entity_poly.pdbx_seq_one_letter_code
_entity_poly.pdbx_strand_id
1 'polypeptide(L)'
;MVMMVDFRQLRPHPQSVFIEGICVEVVQTYKNLGLQLDDRLDWSKNTDALYRKSQSQLYFLRRLASFNICQKLLQMFYQMVIASILFCAVACWGSSIKKRDASWLGELAKKAGLVVGVELDSLTSVAERRTLSKLLSILDNVHHAHL
;
A
#
# COMPACT_ATOMS: atom_id res chain seq x y z
N MET A 1 11.50 12.15 15.78
CA MET A 1 10.33 11.45 16.33
C MET A 1 10.51 9.97 16.04
N VAL A 2 10.49 9.11 17.06
CA VAL A 2 10.76 7.67 16.95
C VAL A 2 9.52 6.94 17.45
N MET A 3 8.99 6.01 16.67
CA MET A 3 7.88 5.15 17.10
C MET A 3 8.45 3.85 17.67
N MET A 4 8.07 3.51 18.90
CA MET A 4 8.40 2.22 19.50
C MET A 4 7.24 1.25 19.29
N VAL A 5 7.54 0.04 18.82
CA VAL A 5 6.56 -1.03 18.65
C VAL A 5 6.97 -2.21 19.53
N ASP A 6 6.09 -2.60 20.45
CA ASP A 6 6.29 -3.79 21.30
C ASP A 6 5.54 -4.98 20.71
N PHE A 7 6.27 -6.04 20.35
CA PHE A 7 5.74 -7.27 19.75
C PHE A 7 5.32 -8.32 20.78
N ARG A 8 5.46 -8.06 22.09
CA ARG A 8 5.11 -9.01 23.16
C ARG A 8 3.59 -9.16 23.28
N GLN A 9 3.12 -10.40 23.46
CA GLN A 9 1.68 -10.71 23.60
C GLN A 9 1.07 -10.15 24.91
N LEU A 10 1.85 -10.09 25.99
CA LEU A 10 1.53 -9.34 27.20
C LEU A 10 2.04 -7.91 27.02
N ARG A 11 1.14 -6.93 27.08
CA ARG A 11 1.49 -5.51 26.98
C ARG A 11 1.53 -4.86 28.36
N PRO A 12 2.68 -4.85 29.06
CA PRO A 12 2.84 -3.99 30.23
C PRO A 12 2.72 -2.52 29.81
N HIS A 13 2.43 -1.64 30.76
CA HIS A 13 2.39 -0.19 30.50
C HIS A 13 3.71 0.24 29.85
N PRO A 14 3.68 0.97 28.71
CA PRO A 14 4.90 1.30 27.99
C PRO A 14 5.84 2.09 28.90
N GLN A 15 7.02 1.53 29.16
CA GLN A 15 8.06 2.17 29.95
C GLN A 15 8.76 3.24 29.11
N SER A 16 9.13 4.35 29.74
CA SER A 16 9.90 5.42 29.09
C SER A 16 11.26 4.91 28.64
N VAL A 17 11.55 5.04 27.35
CA VAL A 17 12.82 4.65 26.73
C VAL A 17 13.65 5.89 26.46
N PHE A 18 14.93 5.82 26.80
CA PHE A 18 15.92 6.87 26.53
C PHE A 18 16.86 6.41 25.42
N ILE A 19 16.98 7.19 24.35
CA ILE A 19 17.99 6.99 23.29
C ILE A 19 18.95 8.18 23.39
N GLU A 20 20.24 7.92 23.65
CA GLU A 20 21.26 8.95 23.81
C GLU A 20 20.90 10.04 24.85
N GLY A 21 20.18 9.65 25.91
CA GLY A 21 19.72 10.58 26.96
C GLY A 21 18.44 11.35 26.61
N ILE A 22 17.87 11.16 25.42
CA ILE A 22 16.60 11.78 25.00
C ILE A 22 15.44 10.82 25.29
N CYS A 23 14.44 11.29 26.04
CA CYS A 23 13.21 10.54 26.26
C CYS A 23 12.42 10.42 24.95
N VAL A 24 12.17 9.19 24.52
CA VAL A 24 11.38 8.92 23.32
C VAL A 24 9.90 8.98 23.65
N GLU A 25 9.17 9.82 22.92
CA GLU A 25 7.72 9.92 23.04
C GLU A 25 7.05 8.62 22.59
N VAL A 26 6.26 8.01 23.48
CA VAL A 26 5.45 6.84 23.15
C VAL A 26 4.09 7.33 22.64
N VAL A 27 3.88 7.23 21.32
CA VAL A 27 2.63 7.61 20.66
C VAL A 27 1.85 6.39 20.20
N GLN A 28 0.52 6.42 20.36
CA GLN A 28 -0.35 5.33 19.90
C GLN A 28 -0.48 5.29 18.37
N THR A 29 -0.42 6.44 17.70
CA THR A 29 -0.43 6.53 16.25
C THR A 29 0.64 7.44 15.73
N TYR A 30 1.29 7.05 14.64
CA TYR A 30 2.31 7.82 13.96
C TYR A 30 2.04 7.88 12.47
N LYS A 31 2.17 9.06 11.87
CA LYS A 31 2.06 9.24 10.42
C LYS A 31 3.45 9.42 9.82
N ASN A 32 3.90 8.43 9.05
CA ASN A 32 5.19 8.49 8.35
C ASN A 32 5.01 8.37 6.85
N LEU A 33 5.52 9.33 6.07
CA LEU A 33 5.46 9.32 4.60
C LEU A 33 4.04 9.05 4.02
N GLY A 34 3.00 9.44 4.76
CA GLY A 34 1.60 9.22 4.40
C GLY A 34 0.98 7.91 4.91
N LEU A 35 1.77 7.01 5.51
CA LEU A 35 1.30 5.80 6.17
C LEU A 35 0.87 6.09 7.60
N GLN A 36 -0.29 5.58 8.00
CA GLN A 36 -0.77 5.63 9.37
C GLN A 36 -0.39 4.33 10.09
N LEU A 37 0.54 4.43 11.03
CA LEU A 37 1.00 3.33 11.88
C LEU A 37 0.32 3.44 13.24
N ASP A 38 -0.23 2.34 13.72
CA ASP A 38 -0.81 2.20 15.06
C ASP A 38 0.13 1.37 15.93
N ASP A 39 0.12 1.56 17.25
CA ASP A 39 0.96 0.83 18.22
C ASP A 39 0.75 -0.69 18.20
N ARG A 40 -0.40 -1.13 17.68
CA ARG A 40 -0.79 -2.52 17.44
C ARG A 40 -0.33 -3.06 16.09
N LEU A 41 0.30 -2.22 15.26
CA LEU A 41 0.45 -2.43 13.82
C LEU A 41 -0.88 -2.79 13.16
N ASP A 42 -2.01 -2.29 13.69
CA ASP A 42 -3.30 -2.45 13.04
C ASP A 42 -3.39 -1.49 11.86
N TRP A 43 -3.47 -2.08 10.67
CA TRP A 43 -3.51 -1.32 9.43
C TRP A 43 -4.88 -0.70 9.15
N SER A 44 -5.91 -0.94 9.97
CA SER A 44 -7.29 -0.52 9.69
C SER A 44 -7.43 0.97 9.36
N LYS A 45 -6.76 1.87 10.11
CA LYS A 45 -6.76 3.32 9.81
C LYS A 45 -6.12 3.65 8.47
N ASN A 46 -5.03 2.97 8.13
CA ASN A 46 -4.37 3.09 6.84
C ASN A 46 -5.24 2.52 5.70
N THR A 47 -5.91 1.39 5.93
CA THR A 47 -6.89 0.79 5.02
C THR A 47 -8.01 1.76 4.70
N ASP A 48 -8.60 2.40 5.70
CA ASP A 48 -9.67 3.37 5.50
C ASP A 48 -9.20 4.59 4.70
N ALA A 49 -7.98 5.07 4.96
CA ALA A 49 -7.39 6.16 4.21
C ALA A 49 -7.15 5.77 2.74
N LEU A 50 -6.61 4.58 2.49
CA LEU A 50 -6.41 4.02 1.14
C LEU A 50 -7.74 3.81 0.42
N TYR A 51 -8.77 3.32 1.11
CA TYR A 51 -10.12 3.16 0.59
C TYR A 51 -10.70 4.50 0.11
N ARG A 52 -10.67 5.53 0.96
CA ARG A 52 -11.20 6.86 0.59
C ARG A 52 -10.44 7.43 -0.60
N LYS A 53 -9.11 7.31 -0.59
CA LYS A 53 -8.26 7.72 -1.71
C LYS A 53 -8.62 6.97 -2.99
N SER A 54 -8.83 5.66 -2.93
CA SER A 54 -9.17 4.86 -4.11
C SER A 54 -10.53 5.23 -4.68
N GLN A 55 -11.54 5.50 -3.84
CA GLN A 55 -12.86 5.91 -4.32
C GLN A 55 -12.79 7.24 -5.07
N SER A 56 -12.04 8.21 -4.55
CA SER A 56 -11.82 9.48 -5.24
C SER A 56 -11.14 9.27 -6.60
N GLN A 57 -10.09 8.45 -6.67
CA GLN A 57 -9.38 8.19 -7.92
C GLN A 57 -10.21 7.41 -8.93
N LEU A 58 -11.04 6.47 -8.47
CA LEU A 58 -11.98 5.75 -9.33
C LEU A 58 -13.06 6.69 -9.88
N TYR A 59 -13.55 7.65 -9.08
CA TYR A 59 -14.45 8.69 -9.56
C TYR A 59 -13.79 9.54 -10.65
N PHE A 60 -12.55 9.99 -10.44
CA PHE A 60 -11.82 10.74 -11.46
C PHE A 60 -11.60 9.92 -12.74
N LEU A 61 -11.25 8.64 -12.62
CA LEU A 61 -11.10 7.75 -13.77
C LEU A 61 -12.40 7.62 -14.56
N ARG A 62 -13.55 7.44 -13.88
CA ARG A 62 -14.87 7.42 -14.54
C ARG A 62 -15.19 8.73 -15.24
N ARG A 63 -14.90 9.86 -14.59
CA ARG A 63 -15.13 11.19 -15.15
C ARG A 63 -14.24 11.43 -16.38
N LEU A 64 -12.98 11.02 -16.33
CA LEU A 64 -12.07 11.07 -17.47
C LEU A 64 -12.57 10.22 -18.63
N ALA A 65 -13.06 9.00 -18.36
CA ALA A 65 -13.64 8.14 -19.38
C ALA A 65 -14.88 8.76 -20.04
N SER A 66 -15.67 9.54 -19.29
CA SER A 66 -16.86 10.21 -19.83
C SER A 66 -16.55 11.31 -20.85
N PHE A 67 -15.31 11.80 -20.92
CA PHE A 67 -14.87 12.77 -21.92
C PHE A 67 -14.42 12.13 -23.25
N ASN A 68 -14.68 10.83 -23.47
CA ASN A 68 -14.24 10.07 -24.65
C ASN A 68 -12.73 10.15 -24.93
N ILE A 69 -11.94 10.22 -23.85
CA ILE A 69 -10.48 10.14 -23.91
C ILE A 69 -10.06 8.77 -24.48
N CYS A 70 -9.00 8.73 -25.28
CA CYS A 70 -8.51 7.48 -25.84
C CYS A 70 -8.09 6.47 -24.75
N GLN A 71 -8.34 5.19 -25.03
CA GLN A 71 -8.11 4.09 -24.08
C GLN A 71 -6.68 4.06 -23.52
N LYS A 72 -5.68 4.42 -24.33
CA LYS A 72 -4.27 4.46 -23.93
C LYS A 72 -4.04 5.43 -22.76
N LEU A 73 -4.68 6.60 -22.76
CA LEU A 73 -4.52 7.58 -21.69
C LEU A 73 -5.23 7.12 -20.40
N LEU A 74 -6.39 6.47 -20.53
CA LEU A 74 -7.10 5.86 -19.39
C LEU A 74 -6.26 4.73 -18.74
N GLN A 75 -5.63 3.89 -19.57
CA GLN A 75 -4.69 2.87 -19.08
C GLN A 75 -3.50 3.49 -18.36
N MET A 76 -2.89 4.54 -18.92
CA MET A 76 -1.79 5.25 -18.27
C MET A 76 -2.21 5.84 -16.92
N PHE A 77 -3.37 6.48 -16.84
CA PHE A 77 -3.89 7.01 -15.58
C PHE A 77 -4.12 5.90 -14.54
N TYR A 78 -4.73 4.79 -14.96
CA TYR A 78 -4.91 3.62 -14.11
C TYR A 78 -3.56 3.11 -13.55
N GLN A 79 -2.56 2.95 -14.41
CA GLN A 79 -1.23 2.45 -14.03
C GLN A 79 -0.50 3.39 -13.07
N MET A 80 -0.64 4.71 -13.26
CA MET A 80 0.04 5.69 -12.40
C MET A 80 -0.63 5.84 -11.03
N VAL A 81 -1.95 5.70 -10.96
CA VAL A 81 -2.72 6.11 -9.78
C VAL A 81 -3.38 4.94 -9.04
N ILE A 82 -4.14 4.11 -9.75
CA ILE A 82 -4.87 3.01 -9.11
C ILE A 82 -3.90 1.87 -8.79
N ALA A 83 -3.02 1.51 -9.72
CA ALA A 83 -2.02 0.47 -9.48
C ALA A 83 -1.02 0.86 -8.38
N SER A 84 -0.71 2.15 -8.19
CA SER A 84 0.13 2.59 -7.07
C SER A 84 -0.58 2.42 -5.72
N ILE A 85 -1.87 2.72 -5.64
CA ILE A 85 -2.66 2.51 -4.40
C ILE A 85 -2.72 1.03 -4.06
N LEU A 86 -3.01 0.20 -5.06
CA LEU A 86 -3.01 -1.26 -4.96
C LEU A 86 -1.65 -1.78 -4.45
N PHE A 87 -0.54 -1.28 -5.00
CA PHE A 87 0.80 -1.65 -4.56
C PHE A 87 1.10 -1.22 -3.12
N CYS A 88 0.78 0.03 -2.76
CA CYS A 88 0.92 0.50 -1.39
C CYS A 88 0.13 -0.36 -0.40
N ALA A 89 -1.10 -0.75 -0.76
CA ALA A 89 -1.93 -1.66 0.01
C ALA A 89 -1.25 -3.01 0.26
N VAL A 90 -0.74 -3.67 -0.79
CA VAL A 90 -0.03 -4.96 -0.66
C VAL A 90 1.23 -4.82 0.19
N ALA A 91 2.03 -3.78 -0.06
CA ALA A 91 3.26 -3.53 0.68
C ALA A 91 3.01 -3.26 2.17
N CYS A 92 1.91 -2.58 2.51
CA CYS A 92 1.55 -2.31 3.91
C CYS A 92 1.02 -3.56 4.62
N TRP A 93 0.23 -4.39 3.94
CA TRP A 93 -0.40 -5.54 4.60
C TRP A 93 0.47 -6.78 4.66
N GLY A 94 1.41 -6.98 3.72
CA GLY A 94 2.25 -8.18 3.69
C GLY A 94 1.42 -9.46 3.83
N SER A 95 1.80 -10.34 4.75
CA SER A 95 1.07 -11.58 5.09
C SER A 95 -0.17 -11.37 5.98
N SER A 96 -0.41 -10.15 6.47
CA SER A 96 -1.47 -9.80 7.43
C SER A 96 -2.74 -9.26 6.77
N ILE A 97 -2.95 -9.55 5.48
CA ILE A 97 -4.14 -9.10 4.74
C ILE A 97 -5.42 -9.77 5.27
N LYS A 98 -6.41 -8.96 5.66
CA LYS A 98 -7.73 -9.49 6.04
C LYS A 98 -8.49 -9.84 4.77
N LYS A 99 -9.31 -10.91 4.80
CA LYS A 99 -10.15 -11.34 3.66
C LYS A 99 -11.03 -10.19 3.12
N ARG A 100 -11.53 -9.34 4.01
CA ARG A 100 -12.32 -8.15 3.67
C ARG A 100 -11.51 -7.17 2.79
N ASP A 101 -10.26 -6.91 3.18
CA ASP A 101 -9.39 -5.95 2.50
C ASP A 101 -8.98 -6.49 1.13
N ALA A 102 -8.67 -7.79 1.04
CA ALA A 102 -8.42 -8.47 -0.23
C ALA A 102 -9.64 -8.41 -1.19
N SER A 103 -10.85 -8.65 -0.67
CA SER A 103 -12.09 -8.55 -1.45
C SER A 103 -12.30 -7.14 -2.00
N TRP A 104 -12.13 -6.12 -1.15
CA TRP A 104 -12.25 -4.73 -1.57
C TRP A 104 -11.23 -4.35 -2.65
N LEU A 105 -9.97 -4.77 -2.53
CA LEU A 105 -8.94 -4.55 -3.54
C LEU A 105 -9.32 -5.19 -4.88
N GLY A 106 -9.85 -6.41 -4.85
CA GLY A 106 -10.35 -7.11 -6.03
C GLY A 106 -11.49 -6.36 -6.70
N GLU A 107 -12.44 -5.83 -5.92
CA GLU A 107 -13.51 -4.98 -6.45
C GLU A 107 -13.00 -3.68 -7.07
N LEU A 108 -12.02 -3.03 -6.44
CA LEU A 108 -11.41 -1.81 -6.98
C LEU A 108 -10.76 -2.08 -8.35
N ALA A 109 -9.97 -3.15 -8.45
CA ALA A 109 -9.35 -3.57 -9.71
C ALA A 109 -10.42 -3.86 -10.77
N LYS A 110 -11.44 -4.66 -10.44
CA LYS A 110 -12.55 -4.97 -11.36
C LYS A 110 -13.28 -3.72 -11.83
N LYS A 111 -13.66 -2.83 -10.91
CA LYS A 111 -14.37 -1.57 -11.24
C LYS A 111 -13.52 -0.66 -12.12
N ALA A 112 -12.21 -0.58 -11.88
CA ALA A 112 -11.32 0.20 -12.74
C ALA A 112 -11.17 -0.43 -14.14
N GLY A 113 -11.10 -1.76 -14.22
CA GLY A 113 -10.95 -2.49 -15.49
C GLY A 113 -12.15 -2.29 -16.40
N LEU A 114 -13.35 -2.28 -15.84
CA LEU A 114 -14.58 -1.95 -16.56
C LEU A 114 -14.55 -0.54 -17.17
N VAL A 115 -13.91 0.43 -16.51
CA VAL A 115 -13.81 1.81 -17.01
C VAL A 115 -12.76 1.94 -18.10
N VAL A 116 -11.66 1.19 -17.99
CA VAL A 116 -10.56 1.21 -18.96
C VAL A 116 -10.84 0.29 -20.17
N GLY A 117 -11.81 -0.61 -20.06
CA GLY A 117 -12.15 -1.58 -21.10
C GLY A 117 -11.09 -2.68 -21.26
N VAL A 118 -10.37 -3.01 -20.20
CA VAL A 118 -9.36 -4.08 -20.17
C VAL A 118 -9.57 -4.93 -18.94
N GLU A 119 -9.47 -6.25 -19.10
CA GLU A 119 -9.39 -7.14 -17.96
C GLU A 119 -8.06 -6.91 -17.25
N LEU A 120 -8.15 -6.35 -16.05
CA LEU A 120 -6.97 -6.01 -15.28
C LEU A 120 -6.50 -7.23 -14.50
N ASP A 121 -5.20 -7.46 -14.54
CA ASP A 121 -4.50 -8.44 -13.72
C ASP A 121 -4.93 -8.35 -12.25
N SER A 122 -5.10 -9.51 -11.61
CA SER A 122 -5.40 -9.57 -10.19
C SER A 122 -4.28 -8.90 -9.40
N LEU A 123 -4.63 -8.28 -8.27
CA LEU A 123 -3.65 -7.59 -7.42
C LEU A 123 -2.45 -8.48 -7.05
N THR A 124 -2.72 -9.75 -6.73
CA THR A 124 -1.71 -10.75 -6.45
C THR A 124 -0.79 -10.95 -7.64
N SER A 125 -1.33 -11.14 -8.86
CA SER A 125 -0.49 -11.32 -10.05
C SER A 125 0.36 -10.09 -10.39
N VAL A 126 -0.16 -8.87 -10.19
CA VAL A 126 0.61 -7.63 -10.38
C VAL A 126 1.72 -7.51 -9.33
N ALA A 127 1.41 -7.80 -8.07
CA ALA A 127 2.37 -7.76 -6.99
C ALA A 127 3.46 -8.81 -7.19
N GLU A 128 3.10 -10.05 -7.55
CA GLU A 128 4.03 -11.13 -7.88
C GLU A 128 4.93 -10.76 -9.05
N ARG A 129 4.35 -10.28 -10.16
CA ARG A 129 5.11 -9.89 -11.35
C ARG A 129 6.11 -8.77 -11.07
N ARG A 130 5.71 -7.74 -10.30
CA ARG A 130 6.61 -6.65 -9.91
C ARG A 130 7.66 -7.11 -8.89
N THR A 131 7.29 -7.96 -7.93
CA THR A 131 8.24 -8.54 -6.96
C THR A 131 9.29 -9.36 -7.69
N LEU A 132 8.86 -10.20 -8.63
CA LEU A 132 9.73 -11.00 -9.49
C LEU A 132 10.63 -10.09 -10.35
N SER A 133 10.07 -9.06 -11.00
CA SER A 133 10.87 -8.10 -11.78
C SER A 133 11.92 -7.40 -10.93
N LYS A 134 11.58 -7.07 -9.67
CA LYS A 134 12.53 -6.45 -8.74
C LYS A 134 13.60 -7.45 -8.29
N LEU A 135 13.23 -8.69 -7.97
CA LEU A 135 14.16 -9.77 -7.65
C LEU A 135 15.13 -10.02 -8.81
N LEU A 136 14.64 -10.10 -10.04
CA LEU A 136 15.48 -10.22 -11.24
C LEU A 136 16.40 -9.02 -11.39
N SER A 137 15.91 -7.79 -11.21
CA SER A 137 16.79 -6.60 -11.27
C SER A 137 17.86 -6.57 -10.17
N ILE A 138 17.62 -7.23 -9.03
CA ILE A 138 18.61 -7.37 -7.95
C ILE A 138 19.62 -8.46 -8.32
N LEU A 139 19.14 -9.59 -8.87
CA LEU A 139 19.99 -10.70 -9.32
C LEU A 139 20.89 -10.31 -10.52
N ASP A 140 20.37 -9.51 -11.45
CA ASP A 140 21.12 -8.99 -12.61
C ASP A 140 22.11 -7.88 -12.23
N ASN A 141 22.07 -7.35 -11.00
CA ASN A 141 23.07 -6.42 -10.50
C ASN A 141 24.34 -7.17 -10.07
N VAL A 142 25.27 -7.34 -11.02
CA VAL A 142 26.60 -7.97 -10.86
C VAL A 142 27.50 -7.26 -9.80
N HIS A 143 27.08 -6.13 -9.22
CA HIS A 143 27.90 -5.31 -8.31
C HIS A 143 27.69 -5.59 -6.81
N HIS A 144 26.98 -6.66 -6.42
CA HIS A 144 26.91 -7.08 -5.02
C HIS A 144 27.80 -8.30 -4.73
N ALA A 145 29.09 -8.16 -5.01
CA ALA A 145 30.14 -9.10 -4.61
C ALA A 145 31.30 -8.39 -3.90
N HIS A 146 31.00 -7.65 -2.83
CA HIS A 146 32.00 -7.29 -1.81
C HIS A 146 31.33 -7.24 -0.43
N LEU A 147 31.23 -8.42 0.18
CA LEU A 147 31.26 -8.63 1.64
C LEU A 147 32.32 -9.69 1.90
#